data_AF-W4UZ82-F1
#
_entry.id   AF-W4UZ82-F1
#
_cell.length_a   1.000
_cell.length_b   1.000
_cell.length_c   1.000
_cell.angle_alpha   90.00
_cell.angle_beta   90.00
_cell.angle_gamma   90.00
#
_symmetry.space_group_name_H-M   'P 1'
#
loop_
_entity.id
_entity.type
_entity.pdbx_description
1 polymer ?
#
loop_
_entity_poly.entity_id
_entity_poly.type
_entity_poly.pdbx_seq_one_letter_code
_entity_poly.pdbx_strand_id
1 'polypeptide(L)'
;MKLNFKYIVAACALACLSSCDNKFETFEVIDTVAPADFDVSTVRSEALPGQIQLTWDAPEGDFAYMQIRYYDPLQKKDMYKLVSKGTTEMLIENTRARFGAYTFYMQTFNAAHQGGQVKEVNATSGPAEMTYTEKGRTKVNLVASQLSTNAQEPTEGPIANLLDGKSNTFFHTRWSSPQVPLPHYIQINFNEEHENFAVYYQNRTDNTWTTSGRPTVVELQISTDAQNWETVEALSGLPTAHSTTYTTDFIMSGKKYKHFRFLVTGTSGSTSYFNIAEFMFYDVSVEIYDPETVPLD
;
A
#
# COMPACT_ATOMS: atom_id res chain seq x y z
N MET A 1 43.88 5.44 -14.82
CA MET A 1 44.84 6.43 -15.35
C MET A 1 44.45 7.80 -14.79
N LYS A 2 45.23 8.32 -13.84
CA LYS A 2 45.08 9.68 -13.28
C LYS A 2 45.82 10.65 -14.20
N LEU A 3 45.22 11.78 -14.58
CA LEU A 3 45.99 12.97 -14.92
C LEU A 3 45.20 14.26 -14.64
N ASN A 4 45.65 14.97 -13.62
CA ASN A 4 45.46 16.41 -13.43
C ASN A 4 46.31 17.15 -14.47
N PHE A 5 45.83 18.26 -15.02
CA PHE A 5 46.70 19.41 -15.25
C PHE A 5 45.96 20.75 -15.21
N LYS A 6 46.66 21.71 -14.62
CA LYS A 6 46.24 23.06 -14.25
C LYS A 6 46.44 24.05 -15.42
N TYR A 7 45.60 25.08 -15.41
CA TYR A 7 45.71 26.44 -15.96
C TYR A 7 46.93 26.82 -16.82
N ILE A 8 46.66 27.40 -18.01
CA ILE A 8 47.43 28.50 -18.58
C ILE A 8 46.47 29.62 -18.98
N VAL A 9 46.72 30.80 -18.43
CA VAL A 9 46.09 32.09 -18.74
C VAL A 9 46.70 32.62 -20.03
N ALA A 10 45.87 33.00 -21.00
CA ALA A 10 46.25 33.92 -22.07
C ALA A 10 45.17 35.00 -22.18
N ALA A 11 45.47 36.14 -21.56
CA ALA A 11 44.70 37.36 -21.69
C ALA A 11 44.94 37.96 -23.08
N CYS A 12 43.89 38.03 -23.90
CA CYS A 12 43.79 38.99 -24.99
C CYS A 12 42.59 39.88 -24.70
N ALA A 13 42.87 41.07 -24.17
CA ALA A 13 41.92 42.14 -24.06
C ALA A 13 41.57 42.62 -25.48
N LEU A 14 40.32 42.42 -25.89
CA LEU A 14 39.71 43.19 -26.96
C LEU A 14 38.54 43.97 -26.35
N ALA A 15 38.80 45.25 -26.08
CA ALA A 15 37.79 46.19 -25.66
C ALA A 15 36.85 46.49 -26.84
N CYS A 16 35.69 45.84 -26.85
CA CYS A 16 34.53 46.30 -27.61
C CYS A 16 33.46 46.71 -26.60
N LEU A 17 33.40 48.01 -26.32
CA LEU A 17 32.24 48.63 -25.71
C LEU A 17 31.09 48.53 -26.71
N SER A 18 30.22 47.55 -26.52
CA SER A 18 28.91 47.52 -27.18
C SER A 18 27.85 47.43 -26.10
N SER A 19 27.31 48.61 -25.79
CA SER A 19 26.05 48.89 -25.11
C SER A 19 25.06 47.72 -25.21
N CYS A 20 24.74 47.09 -24.09
CA CYS A 20 23.53 46.28 -23.99
C CYS A 20 22.33 47.21 -24.17
N ASP A 21 21.70 47.15 -25.35
CA ASP A 21 20.43 47.82 -25.58
C ASP A 21 19.37 47.07 -24.76
N ASN A 22 18.90 47.67 -23.67
CA ASN A 22 17.87 47.13 -22.78
C ASN A 22 16.47 47.26 -23.39
N LYS A 23 16.34 47.03 -24.70
CA LYS A 23 15.04 47.03 -25.40
C LYS A 23 14.55 45.61 -25.59
N PHE A 24 14.23 44.96 -24.47
CA PHE A 24 13.11 44.03 -24.52
C PHE A 24 11.86 44.89 -24.44
N GLU A 25 11.19 45.10 -25.59
CA GLU A 25 9.80 45.49 -25.52
C GLU A 25 9.08 44.38 -24.76
N THR A 26 8.67 44.65 -23.53
CA THR A 26 7.58 43.91 -22.92
C THR A 26 6.42 44.05 -23.88
N PHE A 27 6.07 42.98 -24.60
CA PHE A 27 4.81 42.95 -25.34
C PHE A 27 3.71 43.16 -24.30
N GLU A 28 3.22 44.39 -24.18
CA GLU A 28 2.04 44.69 -23.39
C GLU A 28 0.87 44.00 -24.10
N VAL A 29 0.48 42.82 -23.60
CA VAL A 29 -0.80 42.22 -23.99
C VAL A 29 -1.87 43.02 -23.28
N ILE A 30 -2.25 44.15 -23.88
CA ILE A 30 -3.39 44.94 -23.45
C ILE A 30 -4.64 44.21 -23.96
N ASP A 31 -5.04 43.18 -23.23
CA ASP A 31 -6.37 42.60 -23.37
C ASP A 31 -7.30 43.26 -22.34
N THR A 32 -8.00 44.30 -22.76
CA THR A 32 -8.97 45.02 -21.92
C THR A 32 -10.38 44.42 -21.98
N VAL A 33 -10.55 43.32 -22.72
CA VAL A 33 -11.86 42.66 -22.86
C VAL A 33 -12.08 41.78 -21.62
N ALA A 34 -13.26 41.91 -21.01
CA ALA A 34 -13.61 41.04 -19.89
C ALA A 34 -13.54 39.57 -20.34
N PRO A 35 -12.94 38.67 -19.53
CA PRO A 35 -12.86 37.26 -19.89
C PRO A 35 -14.26 36.67 -20.01
N ALA A 36 -14.39 35.65 -20.85
CA ALA A 36 -15.64 34.93 -21.03
C ALA A 36 -16.16 34.36 -19.71
N ASP A 37 -17.49 34.41 -19.54
CA ASP A 37 -18.14 33.82 -18.38
C ASP A 37 -18.10 32.30 -18.44
N PHE A 38 -18.20 31.69 -17.26
CA PHE A 38 -18.20 30.26 -17.06
C PHE A 38 -19.59 29.78 -16.63
N ASP A 39 -20.15 28.78 -17.32
CA ASP A 39 -21.41 28.18 -16.91
C ASP A 39 -21.21 27.16 -15.79
N VAL A 40 -21.38 27.64 -14.57
CA VAL A 40 -21.29 26.83 -13.35
C VAL A 40 -22.30 25.69 -13.30
N SER A 41 -23.40 25.76 -14.04
CA SER A 41 -24.42 24.71 -14.07
C SER A 41 -23.92 23.43 -14.77
N THR A 42 -22.82 23.52 -15.51
CA THR A 42 -22.14 22.36 -16.13
C THR A 42 -21.19 21.65 -15.17
N VAL A 43 -20.84 22.28 -14.05
CA VAL A 43 -19.90 21.70 -13.10
C VAL A 43 -20.51 20.45 -12.47
N ARG A 44 -19.74 19.37 -12.46
CA ARG A 44 -20.03 18.13 -11.74
C ARG A 44 -18.91 17.88 -10.75
N SER A 45 -19.27 17.20 -9.66
CA SER A 45 -18.30 16.77 -8.66
C SER A 45 -18.48 15.28 -8.37
N GLU A 46 -17.36 14.58 -8.25
CA GLU A 46 -17.31 13.20 -7.78
C GLU A 46 -16.46 13.12 -6.50
N ALA A 47 -17.00 12.41 -5.50
CA ALA A 47 -16.36 12.18 -4.22
C ALA A 47 -15.48 10.92 -4.33
N LEU A 48 -14.16 11.10 -4.33
CA LEU A 48 -13.17 10.03 -4.39
C LEU A 48 -12.48 9.87 -3.02
N PRO A 49 -11.86 8.71 -2.70
CA PRO A 49 -11.20 8.52 -1.41
C PRO A 49 -10.13 9.59 -1.14
N GLY A 50 -10.39 10.47 -0.17
CA GLY A 50 -9.50 11.58 0.19
C GLY A 50 -9.29 12.63 -0.92
N GLN A 51 -10.23 12.69 -1.87
CA GLN A 51 -10.12 13.49 -3.08
C GLN A 51 -11.50 14.02 -3.54
N ILE A 52 -11.49 15.14 -4.28
CA ILE A 52 -12.66 15.67 -4.99
C ILE A 52 -12.30 15.86 -6.45
N GLN A 53 -13.00 15.17 -7.35
CA GLN A 53 -12.88 15.41 -8.78
C GLN A 53 -13.93 16.43 -9.21
N LEU A 54 -13.50 17.53 -9.83
CA LEU A 54 -14.38 18.50 -10.47
C LEU A 54 -14.27 18.36 -11.98
N THR A 55 -15.40 18.36 -12.68
CA THR A 55 -15.46 18.39 -14.16
C THR A 55 -16.45 19.45 -14.62
N TRP A 56 -16.24 20.03 -15.80
CA TRP A 56 -17.11 21.06 -16.38
C TRP A 56 -17.01 21.06 -17.90
N ASP A 57 -17.98 21.67 -18.57
CA ASP A 57 -17.93 21.82 -20.02
C ASP A 57 -16.97 22.94 -20.42
N ALA A 58 -16.29 22.78 -21.57
CA ALA A 58 -15.35 23.78 -22.07
C ALA A 58 -16.07 25.13 -22.28
N PRO A 59 -15.59 26.25 -21.70
CA PRO A 59 -16.25 27.54 -21.88
C PRO A 59 -16.16 28.00 -23.34
N GLU A 60 -17.27 28.46 -23.92
CA GLU A 60 -17.34 28.80 -25.35
C GLU A 60 -16.54 30.06 -25.72
N GLY A 61 -16.35 30.99 -24.78
CA GLY A 61 -15.68 32.27 -25.03
C GLY A 61 -14.18 32.29 -24.76
N ASP A 62 -13.56 33.46 -24.94
CA ASP A 62 -12.12 33.62 -24.74
C ASP A 62 -11.74 34.06 -23.33
N PHE A 63 -10.71 33.42 -22.79
CA PHE A 63 -10.07 33.73 -21.50
C PHE A 63 -8.68 33.08 -21.49
N ALA A 64 -7.77 33.62 -20.68
CA ALA A 64 -6.40 33.12 -20.59
C ALA A 64 -6.28 31.90 -19.66
N TYR A 65 -6.88 31.98 -18.46
CA TYR A 65 -6.89 30.89 -17.48
C TYR A 65 -8.09 31.00 -16.54
N MET A 66 -8.42 29.89 -15.88
CA MET A 66 -9.39 29.88 -14.79
C MET A 66 -8.67 29.62 -13.47
N GLN A 67 -9.04 30.37 -12.45
CA GLN A 67 -8.62 30.16 -11.07
C GLN A 67 -9.74 29.46 -10.30
N ILE A 68 -9.37 28.44 -9.52
CA ILE A 68 -10.23 27.75 -8.58
C ILE A 68 -9.65 28.00 -7.18
N ARG A 69 -10.40 28.67 -6.31
CA ARG A 69 -10.03 28.93 -4.92
C ARG A 69 -10.93 28.15 -3.97
N TYR A 70 -10.38 27.56 -2.93
CA TYR A 70 -11.14 26.95 -1.83
C TYR A 70 -10.37 27.06 -0.52
N TYR A 71 -11.06 27.02 0.60
CA TYR A 71 -10.41 26.91 1.91
C TYR A 71 -10.11 25.44 2.21
N ASP A 72 -8.86 25.12 2.57
CA ASP A 72 -8.48 23.79 3.03
C ASP A 72 -8.51 23.74 4.57
N PRO A 73 -9.46 23.03 5.19
CA PRO A 73 -9.56 22.92 6.64
C PRO A 73 -8.40 22.16 7.29
N LEU A 74 -7.71 21.29 6.53
CA LEU A 74 -6.55 20.56 7.02
C LEU A 74 -5.32 21.48 7.12
N GLN A 75 -5.06 22.26 6.07
CA GLN A 75 -3.93 23.20 6.03
C GLN A 75 -4.24 24.56 6.66
N LYS A 76 -5.50 24.82 7.01
CA LYS A 76 -6.00 26.07 7.59
C LYS A 76 -5.68 27.31 6.75
N LYS A 77 -5.81 27.20 5.42
CA LYS A 77 -5.52 28.30 4.48
C LYS A 77 -6.32 28.20 3.18
N ASP A 78 -6.44 29.32 2.48
CA ASP A 78 -6.95 29.35 1.13
C ASP A 78 -5.95 28.72 0.16
N MET A 79 -6.46 27.82 -0.67
CA MET A 79 -5.76 27.13 -1.73
C MET A 79 -6.21 27.66 -3.08
N TYR A 80 -5.27 27.74 -4.02
CA TYR A 80 -5.49 28.25 -5.37
C TYR A 80 -4.97 27.25 -6.40
N LYS A 81 -5.78 26.95 -7.41
CA LYS A 81 -5.42 26.15 -8.58
C LYS A 81 -5.66 26.98 -9.83
N LEU A 82 -4.73 26.92 -10.78
CA LEU A 82 -4.85 27.55 -12.08
C LEU A 82 -4.99 26.47 -13.13
N VAL A 83 -5.96 26.63 -14.03
CA VAL A 83 -6.16 25.74 -15.17
C VAL A 83 -6.19 26.52 -16.46
N SER A 84 -5.67 25.88 -17.52
CA SER A 84 -5.67 26.47 -18.86
C SER A 84 -7.08 26.48 -19.45
N LYS A 85 -7.29 27.28 -20.50
CA LYS A 85 -8.55 27.33 -21.24
C LYS A 85 -9.07 25.97 -21.71
N GLY A 86 -8.18 25.07 -22.10
CA GLY A 86 -8.54 23.74 -22.61
C GLY A 86 -8.78 22.69 -21.53
N THR A 87 -8.58 23.02 -20.26
CA THR A 87 -8.76 22.10 -19.15
C THR A 87 -10.23 22.09 -18.70
N THR A 88 -10.83 20.90 -18.65
CA THR A 88 -12.24 20.68 -18.29
C THR A 88 -12.41 19.86 -17.01
N GLU A 89 -11.31 19.62 -16.30
CA GLU A 89 -11.31 18.83 -15.08
C GLU A 89 -10.21 19.25 -14.09
N MET A 90 -10.42 18.97 -12.82
CA MET A 90 -9.44 19.19 -11.76
C MET A 90 -9.63 18.19 -10.62
N LEU A 91 -8.56 17.47 -10.29
CA LEU A 91 -8.50 16.65 -9.09
C LEU A 91 -7.97 17.48 -7.91
N ILE A 92 -8.77 17.59 -6.86
CA ILE A 92 -8.38 18.20 -5.60
C ILE A 92 -7.98 17.08 -4.65
N GLU A 93 -6.68 16.91 -4.48
CA GLU A 93 -6.11 15.87 -3.62
C GLU A 93 -6.05 16.29 -2.15
N ASN A 94 -5.92 15.31 -1.27
CA ASN A 94 -5.75 15.49 0.18
C ASN A 94 -6.92 16.18 0.90
N THR A 95 -8.13 16.05 0.36
CA THR A 95 -9.37 16.46 1.03
C THR A 95 -9.86 15.38 2.00
N ARG A 96 -10.80 15.69 2.89
CA ARG A 96 -11.34 14.74 3.88
C ARG A 96 -12.84 14.84 3.99
N ALA A 97 -13.52 13.73 4.15
CA ALA A 97 -14.97 13.70 4.33
C ALA A 97 -15.40 14.35 5.66
N ARG A 98 -14.59 14.24 6.71
CA ARG A 98 -14.84 14.79 8.06
C ARG A 98 -15.07 16.30 8.10
N PHE A 99 -14.65 17.03 7.06
CA PHE A 99 -14.81 18.48 6.98
C PHE A 99 -16.11 18.91 6.31
N GLY A 100 -16.93 17.97 5.83
CA GLY A 100 -18.18 18.27 5.15
C GLY A 100 -17.97 18.83 3.74
N ALA A 101 -18.86 19.73 3.33
CA ALA A 101 -18.79 20.34 2.00
C ALA A 101 -17.66 21.36 1.91
N TYR A 102 -16.86 21.24 0.86
CA TYR A 102 -15.90 22.23 0.42
C TYR A 102 -16.61 23.20 -0.53
N THR A 103 -16.35 24.49 -0.35
CA THR A 103 -16.84 25.54 -1.24
C THR A 103 -15.70 26.01 -2.14
N PHE A 104 -15.90 25.85 -3.45
CA PHE A 104 -14.99 26.25 -4.50
C PHE A 104 -15.50 27.53 -5.18
N TYR A 105 -14.60 28.48 -5.37
CA TYR A 105 -14.82 29.73 -6.08
C TYR A 105 -14.05 29.70 -7.40
N MET A 106 -14.77 29.64 -8.51
CA MET A 106 -14.23 29.53 -9.86
C MET A 106 -14.35 30.88 -10.58
N GLN A 107 -13.27 31.35 -11.20
CA GLN A 107 -13.22 32.65 -11.88
C GLN A 107 -12.28 32.59 -13.09
N THR A 108 -12.75 33.01 -14.26
CA THR A 108 -11.92 33.17 -15.47
C THR A 108 -11.18 34.50 -15.45
N PHE A 109 -10.00 34.54 -16.09
CA PHE A 109 -9.13 35.70 -16.19
C PHE A 109 -8.66 35.91 -17.63
N ASN A 110 -8.55 37.16 -18.06
CA ASN A 110 -7.97 37.50 -19.37
C ASN A 110 -6.43 37.60 -19.29
N ALA A 111 -5.78 37.93 -20.41
CA ALA A 111 -4.32 38.02 -20.46
C ALA A 111 -3.73 39.18 -19.63
N ALA A 112 -4.55 40.19 -19.30
CA ALA A 112 -4.20 41.31 -18.43
C ALA A 112 -4.49 41.04 -16.94
N HIS A 113 -4.79 39.80 -16.55
CA HIS A 113 -5.13 39.37 -15.18
C HIS A 113 -6.40 40.03 -14.61
N GLN A 114 -7.30 40.49 -15.47
CA GLN A 114 -8.61 40.99 -15.06
C GLN A 114 -9.57 39.81 -14.94
N GLY A 115 -10.14 39.63 -13.75
CA GLY A 115 -11.05 38.53 -13.44
C GLY A 115 -12.50 38.82 -13.85
N GLY A 116 -13.20 37.79 -14.30
CA GLY A 116 -14.63 37.80 -14.59
C GLY A 116 -15.50 37.60 -13.34
N GLN A 117 -16.71 37.08 -13.53
CA GLN A 117 -17.60 36.74 -12.42
C GLN A 117 -17.07 35.55 -11.61
N VAL A 118 -17.27 35.60 -10.29
CA VAL A 118 -16.96 34.46 -9.41
C VAL A 118 -18.19 33.56 -9.33
N LYS A 119 -17.99 32.26 -9.55
CA LYS A 119 -19.04 31.24 -9.41
C LYS A 119 -18.71 30.30 -8.26
N GLU A 120 -19.73 29.91 -7.51
CA GLU A 120 -19.59 29.03 -6.35
C GLU A 120 -20.02 27.60 -6.69
N VAL A 121 -19.23 26.62 -6.28
CA VAL A 121 -19.53 25.18 -6.39
C VAL A 121 -19.28 24.53 -5.05
N ASN A 122 -20.28 23.80 -4.54
CA ASN A 122 -20.12 22.98 -3.34
C ASN A 122 -19.89 21.53 -3.75
N ALA A 123 -18.86 20.90 -3.18
CA ALA A 123 -18.55 19.49 -3.41
C ALA A 123 -18.08 18.82 -2.11
N THR A 124 -18.15 17.50 -2.07
CA THR A 124 -17.78 16.70 -0.89
C THR A 124 -16.69 15.71 -1.24
N SER A 125 -15.76 15.48 -0.32
CA SER A 125 -14.72 14.45 -0.45
C SER A 125 -15.27 13.09 -0.08
N GLY A 126 -14.80 12.04 -0.74
CA GLY A 126 -14.92 10.69 -0.19
C GLY A 126 -14.01 10.54 1.04
N PRO A 127 -14.31 9.58 1.94
CA PRO A 127 -13.46 9.32 3.10
C PRO A 127 -12.07 8.89 2.64
N ALA A 128 -11.03 9.51 3.19
CA ALA A 128 -9.66 9.13 2.93
C ALA A 128 -9.36 7.73 3.49
N GLU A 129 -8.56 6.96 2.76
CA GLU A 129 -8.20 5.60 3.17
C GLU A 129 -7.33 5.62 4.43
N MET A 130 -7.56 4.63 5.30
CA MET A 130 -6.67 4.35 6.41
C MET A 130 -5.35 3.78 5.90
N THR A 131 -4.27 4.10 6.60
CA THR A 131 -2.95 3.51 6.33
C THR A 131 -2.50 2.68 7.52
N TYR A 132 -1.79 1.60 7.24
CA TYR A 132 -1.36 0.61 8.23
C TYR A 132 0.16 0.46 8.17
N THR A 133 0.82 0.73 9.29
CA THR A 133 2.27 0.64 9.39
C THR A 133 2.66 -0.37 10.44
N GLU A 134 3.43 -1.40 10.06
CA GLU A 134 4.02 -2.33 11.01
C GLU A 134 5.01 -1.58 11.93
N LYS A 135 4.78 -1.64 13.24
CA LYS A 135 5.68 -1.06 14.26
C LYS A 135 6.65 -2.08 14.82
N GLY A 136 6.30 -3.36 14.78
CA GLY A 136 7.20 -4.44 15.18
C GLY A 136 6.49 -5.77 15.34
N ARG A 137 7.31 -6.82 15.48
CA ARG A 137 6.87 -8.21 15.70
C ARG A 137 7.40 -8.71 17.03
N THR A 138 6.56 -9.44 17.76
CA THR A 138 6.93 -10.16 18.97
C THR A 138 6.74 -11.65 18.72
N LYS A 139 7.80 -12.45 18.86
CA LYS A 139 7.70 -13.90 18.69
C LYS A 139 6.85 -14.49 19.81
N VAL A 140 5.84 -15.29 19.44
CA VAL A 140 5.06 -16.06 20.40
C VAL A 140 5.84 -17.31 20.79
N ASN A 141 6.04 -17.51 22.08
CA ASN A 141 6.77 -18.66 22.62
C ASN A 141 5.85 -19.89 22.65
N LEU A 142 5.77 -20.58 21.52
CA LEU A 142 5.01 -21.81 21.38
C LEU A 142 5.71 -23.00 22.05
N VAL A 143 4.92 -23.94 22.55
CA VAL A 143 5.40 -25.26 23.00
C VAL A 143 4.71 -26.37 22.22
N ALA A 144 5.38 -27.53 22.09
CA ALA A 144 4.90 -28.64 21.27
C ALA A 144 3.49 -29.13 21.64
N SER A 145 3.06 -29.03 22.91
CA SER A 145 1.72 -29.43 23.34
C SER A 145 0.60 -28.52 22.80
N GLN A 146 0.94 -27.34 22.28
CA GLN A 146 -0.02 -26.46 21.60
C GLN A 146 -0.21 -26.84 20.14
N LEU A 147 0.65 -27.69 19.57
CA LEU A 147 0.62 -28.06 18.18
C LEU A 147 -0.16 -29.35 17.94
N SER A 148 -0.90 -29.38 16.83
CA SER A 148 -1.50 -30.61 16.31
C SER A 148 -1.54 -30.61 14.78
N THR A 149 -1.73 -31.80 14.20
CA THR A 149 -1.89 -31.99 12.76
C THR A 149 -2.90 -33.11 12.50
N ASN A 150 -3.61 -33.06 11.38
CA ASN A 150 -4.50 -34.13 10.93
C ASN A 150 -3.77 -35.29 10.23
N ALA A 151 -2.47 -35.15 9.94
CA ALA A 151 -1.76 -36.10 9.08
C ALA A 151 -0.34 -36.35 9.57
N GLN A 152 -0.11 -36.55 10.87
CA GLN A 152 1.24 -36.87 11.39
C GLN A 152 1.81 -38.15 10.73
N GLU A 153 3.05 -38.11 10.24
CA GLU A 153 3.77 -39.32 9.88
C GLU A 153 4.14 -40.11 11.16
N PRO A 154 3.79 -41.41 11.30
CA PRO A 154 4.02 -42.17 12.53
C PRO A 154 5.46 -42.55 12.82
N THR A 155 6.32 -42.65 11.81
CA THR A 155 7.68 -43.18 11.97
C THR A 155 8.76 -42.12 12.05
N GLU A 156 8.49 -40.91 11.57
CA GLU A 156 9.46 -39.83 11.53
C GLU A 156 8.79 -38.45 11.51
N GLY A 157 9.62 -37.42 11.63
CA GLY A 157 9.22 -36.02 11.54
C GLY A 157 8.07 -35.63 12.47
N PRO A 158 8.20 -35.81 13.80
CA PRO A 158 7.17 -35.38 14.75
C PRO A 158 6.96 -33.87 14.69
N ILE A 159 5.72 -33.43 14.90
CA ILE A 159 5.35 -32.01 14.89
C ILE A 159 6.15 -31.14 15.87
N ALA A 160 6.66 -31.74 16.95
CA ALA A 160 7.52 -31.05 17.93
C ALA A 160 8.81 -30.49 17.30
N ASN A 161 9.29 -31.07 16.19
CA ASN A 161 10.49 -30.58 15.50
C ASN A 161 10.31 -29.17 14.95
N LEU A 162 9.07 -28.70 14.73
CA LEU A 162 8.82 -27.34 14.25
C LEU A 162 9.32 -26.24 15.19
N LEU A 163 9.54 -26.56 16.47
CA LEU A 163 9.85 -25.62 17.53
C LEU A 163 11.18 -25.93 18.23
N ASP A 164 11.99 -26.84 17.71
CA ASP A 164 13.20 -27.32 18.39
C ASP A 164 14.44 -26.45 18.12
N GLY A 165 14.34 -25.50 17.19
CA GLY A 165 15.40 -24.57 16.82
C GLY A 165 16.49 -25.21 15.96
N LYS A 166 16.25 -26.38 15.36
CA LYS A 166 17.22 -27.15 14.60
C LYS A 166 16.78 -27.28 13.15
N SER A 167 17.46 -26.57 12.27
CA SER A 167 17.18 -26.63 10.83
C SER A 167 17.36 -28.02 10.19
N ASN A 168 18.06 -28.95 10.86
CA ASN A 168 18.33 -30.30 10.36
C ASN A 168 17.33 -31.37 10.85
N THR A 169 16.37 -31.01 11.71
CA THR A 169 15.17 -31.81 11.98
C THR A 169 14.02 -31.29 11.13
N PHE A 170 12.91 -32.03 11.07
CA PHE A 170 11.74 -31.60 10.30
C PHE A 170 10.45 -32.22 10.81
N PHE A 171 9.33 -31.56 10.55
CA PHE A 171 8.02 -32.15 10.57
C PHE A 171 7.69 -32.75 9.20
N HIS A 172 6.99 -33.90 9.19
CA HIS A 172 6.52 -34.53 7.97
C HIS A 172 5.07 -34.99 8.12
N THR A 173 4.21 -34.62 7.17
CA THR A 173 2.87 -35.22 7.11
C THR A 173 2.89 -36.57 6.43
N ARG A 174 1.85 -37.36 6.60
CA ARG A 174 1.68 -38.74 6.17
C ARG A 174 2.11 -38.99 4.72
N TRP A 175 3.32 -39.51 4.54
CA TRP A 175 3.86 -39.91 3.24
C TRP A 175 3.86 -41.41 3.06
N SER A 176 3.91 -42.16 4.17
CA SER A 176 3.86 -43.62 4.14
C SER A 176 2.43 -44.13 3.95
N SER A 177 2.30 -45.40 3.58
CA SER A 177 1.00 -46.00 3.27
C SER A 177 0.18 -46.35 4.52
N PRO A 178 -1.15 -46.08 4.56
CA PRO A 178 -1.90 -45.33 3.54
C PRO A 178 -1.62 -43.83 3.61
N GLN A 179 -1.44 -43.21 2.45
CA GLN A 179 -1.35 -41.75 2.32
C GLN A 179 -2.73 -41.11 2.52
N VAL A 180 -2.73 -39.94 3.17
CA VAL A 180 -3.92 -39.10 3.34
C VAL A 180 -3.88 -37.99 2.28
N PRO A 181 -4.96 -37.74 1.53
CA PRO A 181 -5.01 -36.61 0.60
C PRO A 181 -4.96 -35.26 1.32
N LEU A 182 -4.37 -34.25 0.66
CA LEU A 182 -4.50 -32.85 1.08
C LEU A 182 -5.99 -32.44 1.21
N PRO A 183 -6.33 -31.48 2.08
CA PRO A 183 -5.41 -30.59 2.79
C PRO A 183 -4.93 -31.11 4.15
N HIS A 184 -3.71 -30.75 4.51
CA HIS A 184 -3.10 -31.04 5.81
C HIS A 184 -2.80 -29.75 6.56
N TYR A 185 -2.94 -29.74 7.89
CA TYR A 185 -2.65 -28.54 8.68
C TYR A 185 -1.57 -28.76 9.74
N ILE A 186 -0.91 -27.66 10.09
CA ILE A 186 -0.34 -27.43 11.42
C ILE A 186 -1.31 -26.51 12.14
N GLN A 187 -1.86 -26.96 13.26
CA GLN A 187 -2.76 -26.19 14.10
C GLN A 187 -2.01 -25.75 15.35
N ILE A 188 -2.27 -24.52 15.79
CA ILE A 188 -1.80 -23.96 17.05
C ILE A 188 -3.02 -23.66 17.91
N ASN A 189 -3.02 -24.18 19.14
CA ASN A 189 -3.97 -23.81 20.18
C ASN A 189 -3.26 -22.89 21.18
N PHE A 190 -3.59 -21.60 21.14
CA PHE A 190 -3.01 -20.60 22.02
C PHE A 190 -3.66 -20.63 23.40
N ASN A 191 -2.91 -20.20 24.41
CA ASN A 191 -3.42 -20.04 25.78
C ASN A 191 -4.11 -18.68 25.98
N GLU A 192 -3.85 -17.74 25.08
CA GLU A 192 -4.37 -16.38 25.08
C GLU A 192 -4.89 -15.99 23.69
N GLU A 193 -5.53 -14.83 23.61
CA GLU A 193 -6.05 -14.31 22.34
C GLU A 193 -4.98 -13.56 21.56
N HIS A 194 -4.94 -13.81 20.25
CA HIS A 194 -4.08 -13.11 19.29
C HIS A 194 -4.95 -12.42 18.23
N GLU A 195 -4.38 -11.48 17.47
CA GLU A 195 -5.12 -10.70 16.45
C GLU A 195 -4.29 -10.48 15.18
N ASN A 196 -3.42 -9.46 15.15
CA ASN A 196 -2.56 -9.22 14.00
C ASN A 196 -1.31 -10.08 14.11
N PHE A 197 -0.93 -10.75 13.02
CA PHE A 197 0.13 -11.75 13.08
C PHE A 197 0.99 -11.81 11.83
N ALA A 198 2.11 -12.50 11.96
CA ALA A 198 2.91 -12.98 10.85
C ALA A 198 3.43 -14.38 11.14
N VAL A 199 3.73 -15.14 10.11
CA VAL A 199 4.31 -16.47 10.24
C VAL A 199 5.64 -16.58 9.53
N TYR A 200 6.53 -17.38 10.08
CA TYR A 200 7.78 -17.80 9.46
C TYR A 200 7.80 -19.32 9.39
N TYR A 201 8.36 -19.85 8.31
CA TYR A 201 8.76 -21.25 8.28
C TYR A 201 10.05 -21.45 7.48
N GLN A 202 10.69 -22.59 7.70
CA GLN A 202 11.82 -23.06 6.92
C GLN A 202 11.48 -24.40 6.25
N ASN A 203 11.78 -24.56 4.97
CA ASN A 203 11.70 -25.86 4.31
C ASN A 203 12.75 -26.83 4.88
N ARG A 204 12.42 -28.13 5.01
CA ARG A 204 13.38 -29.18 5.41
C ARG A 204 14.70 -29.01 4.66
N THR A 205 15.79 -29.02 5.42
CA THR A 205 17.15 -28.81 4.91
C THR A 205 17.67 -30.00 4.12
N ASP A 206 17.38 -31.22 4.58
CA ASP A 206 17.76 -32.45 3.87
C ASP A 206 16.90 -32.65 2.60
N ASN A 207 17.56 -32.92 1.47
CA ASN A 207 16.95 -33.21 0.17
C ASN A 207 17.36 -34.58 -0.41
N THR A 208 18.07 -35.42 0.37
CA THR A 208 18.70 -36.66 -0.11
C THR A 208 17.68 -37.62 -0.73
N TRP A 209 16.47 -37.67 -0.17
CA TRP A 209 15.42 -38.61 -0.56
C TRP A 209 14.32 -38.01 -1.42
N THR A 210 14.15 -36.69 -1.37
CA THR A 210 13.13 -35.98 -2.15
C THR A 210 13.42 -34.49 -2.22
N THR A 211 13.10 -33.89 -3.37
CA THR A 211 13.05 -32.43 -3.56
C THR A 211 11.62 -31.90 -3.55
N SER A 212 10.63 -32.77 -3.34
CA SER A 212 9.19 -32.47 -3.36
C SER A 212 8.59 -32.37 -1.95
N GLY A 213 7.29 -32.05 -1.85
CA GLY A 213 6.61 -31.94 -0.56
C GLY A 213 6.87 -30.63 0.18
N ARG A 214 7.16 -29.54 -0.54
CA ARG A 214 7.17 -28.18 0.04
C ARG A 214 5.78 -27.57 -0.08
N PRO A 215 5.28 -26.83 0.94
CA PRO A 215 4.07 -26.04 0.77
C PRO A 215 4.23 -25.08 -0.40
N THR A 216 3.28 -25.10 -1.34
CA THR A 216 3.21 -24.14 -2.48
C THR A 216 1.98 -23.26 -2.41
N VAL A 217 0.90 -23.77 -1.80
CA VAL A 217 -0.33 -23.04 -1.52
C VAL A 217 -0.74 -23.32 -0.08
N VAL A 218 -0.98 -22.26 0.67
CA VAL A 218 -1.32 -22.32 2.10
C VAL A 218 -2.46 -21.35 2.40
N GLU A 219 -3.47 -21.83 3.09
CA GLU A 219 -4.47 -20.98 3.71
C GLU A 219 -4.10 -20.76 5.18
N LEU A 220 -4.02 -19.49 5.57
CA LEU A 220 -3.83 -19.08 6.95
C LEU A 220 -5.23 -18.90 7.56
N GLN A 221 -5.59 -19.78 8.48
CA GLN A 221 -6.92 -19.80 9.07
C GLN A 221 -6.89 -19.47 10.56
N ILE A 222 -7.93 -18.81 11.04
CA ILE A 222 -8.13 -18.51 12.45
C ILE A 222 -9.46 -19.07 12.94
N SER A 223 -9.55 -19.27 14.25
CA SER A 223 -10.79 -19.70 14.91
C SER A 223 -10.82 -19.29 16.38
N THR A 224 -12.02 -18.97 16.88
CA THR A 224 -12.28 -18.69 18.29
C THR A 224 -12.63 -19.94 19.09
N ASP A 225 -13.06 -21.03 18.43
CA ASP A 225 -13.64 -22.22 19.06
C ASP A 225 -13.02 -23.56 18.61
N ALA A 226 -12.05 -23.52 17.69
CA ALA A 226 -11.42 -24.66 17.02
C ALA A 226 -12.36 -25.54 16.18
N GLN A 227 -13.62 -25.14 15.99
CA GLN A 227 -14.64 -25.86 15.22
C GLN A 227 -14.94 -25.13 13.91
N ASN A 228 -15.18 -23.83 13.99
CA ASN A 228 -15.48 -22.96 12.86
C ASN A 228 -14.21 -22.20 12.48
N TRP A 229 -13.79 -22.37 11.23
CA TRP A 229 -12.52 -21.84 10.72
C TRP A 229 -12.76 -20.86 9.59
N GLU A 230 -11.97 -19.80 9.57
CA GLU A 230 -12.01 -18.78 8.53
C GLU A 230 -10.61 -18.55 7.98
N THR A 231 -10.49 -18.58 6.66
CA THR A 231 -9.27 -18.21 5.95
C THR A 231 -9.15 -16.69 5.91
N VAL A 232 -8.10 -16.15 6.52
CA VAL A 232 -7.80 -14.71 6.54
C VAL A 232 -6.81 -14.29 5.47
N GLU A 233 -6.00 -15.23 4.97
CA GLU A 233 -5.03 -14.98 3.91
C GLU A 233 -4.74 -16.29 3.15
N ALA A 234 -4.54 -16.20 1.83
CA ALA A 234 -4.23 -17.34 0.97
C ALA A 234 -2.90 -17.11 0.25
N LEU A 235 -1.86 -17.80 0.70
CA LEU A 235 -0.52 -17.70 0.15
C LEU A 235 -0.36 -18.65 -1.03
N SER A 236 0.29 -18.18 -2.10
CA SER A 236 0.62 -18.99 -3.27
C SER A 236 2.01 -18.64 -3.81
N GLY A 237 2.58 -19.52 -4.65
CA GLY A 237 3.93 -19.30 -5.20
C GLY A 237 5.04 -19.37 -4.15
N LEU A 238 4.78 -20.07 -3.04
CA LEU A 238 5.71 -20.21 -1.93
C LEU A 238 7.02 -20.91 -2.34
N PRO A 239 8.16 -20.58 -1.70
CA PRO A 239 9.46 -21.11 -2.10
C PRO A 239 9.56 -22.62 -1.87
N THR A 240 10.15 -23.32 -2.84
CA THR A 240 10.20 -24.80 -2.88
C THR A 240 11.60 -25.38 -2.80
N ALA A 241 12.64 -24.55 -2.73
CA ALA A 241 13.99 -25.05 -2.54
C ALA A 241 14.19 -25.54 -1.09
N HIS A 242 15.08 -26.52 -0.92
CA HIS A 242 15.48 -26.99 0.41
C HIS A 242 16.09 -25.83 1.22
N SER A 243 15.92 -25.87 2.54
CA SER A 243 16.45 -24.88 3.49
C SER A 243 15.96 -23.44 3.33
N THR A 244 15.19 -23.11 2.28
CA THR A 244 14.69 -21.75 2.11
C THR A 244 13.68 -21.43 3.18
N THR A 245 13.68 -20.17 3.57
CA THR A 245 12.78 -19.63 4.55
C THR A 245 11.72 -18.79 3.85
N TYR A 246 10.61 -18.60 4.55
CA TYR A 246 9.58 -17.66 4.14
C TYR A 246 9.01 -17.01 5.38
N THR A 247 8.85 -15.70 5.32
CA THR A 247 8.15 -14.90 6.32
C THR A 247 7.03 -14.16 5.60
N THR A 248 5.82 -14.19 6.13
CA THR A 248 4.74 -13.36 5.57
C THR A 248 4.98 -11.89 5.88
N ASP A 249 4.34 -11.02 5.08
CA ASP A 249 3.95 -9.70 5.56
C ASP A 249 3.00 -9.83 6.76
N PHE A 250 2.74 -8.73 7.46
CA PHE A 250 1.77 -8.76 8.55
C PHE A 250 0.34 -8.92 8.01
N ILE A 251 -0.46 -9.66 8.75
CA ILE A 251 -1.85 -9.94 8.42
C ILE A 251 -2.71 -9.35 9.53
N MET A 252 -3.67 -8.52 9.13
CA MET A 252 -4.69 -8.02 10.05
C MET A 252 -5.92 -8.92 9.95
N SER A 253 -6.16 -9.73 10.97
CA SER A 253 -7.34 -10.61 11.01
C SER A 253 -8.66 -9.85 11.16
N GLY A 254 -8.62 -8.61 11.64
CA GLY A 254 -9.78 -7.81 12.01
C GLY A 254 -10.54 -8.32 13.25
N LYS A 255 -10.03 -9.36 13.93
CA LYS A 255 -10.63 -9.94 15.15
C LYS A 255 -9.66 -10.81 15.93
N LYS A 256 -9.97 -10.95 17.22
CA LYS A 256 -9.25 -11.84 18.13
C LYS A 256 -9.60 -13.31 17.92
N TYR A 257 -8.61 -14.19 18.12
CA TYR A 257 -8.76 -15.65 18.02
C TYR A 257 -7.83 -16.39 18.98
N LYS A 258 -8.11 -17.68 19.23
CA LYS A 258 -7.29 -18.56 20.08
C LYS A 258 -6.74 -19.78 19.34
N HIS A 259 -7.11 -19.95 18.08
CA HIS A 259 -6.68 -21.07 17.27
C HIS A 259 -6.25 -20.59 15.90
N PHE A 260 -5.14 -21.14 15.40
CA PHE A 260 -4.59 -20.84 14.09
C PHE A 260 -4.30 -22.13 13.33
N ARG A 261 -4.46 -22.12 12.01
CA ARG A 261 -4.04 -23.19 11.11
C ARG A 261 -3.21 -22.65 9.97
N PHE A 262 -2.05 -23.28 9.76
CA PHE A 262 -1.32 -23.27 8.52
C PHE A 262 -1.80 -24.47 7.69
N LEU A 263 -2.82 -24.25 6.85
CA LEU A 263 -3.48 -25.29 6.06
C LEU A 263 -2.84 -25.40 4.68
N VAL A 264 -2.06 -26.45 4.44
CA VAL A 264 -1.41 -26.70 3.15
C VAL A 264 -2.41 -27.37 2.21
N THR A 265 -2.75 -26.67 1.13
CA THR A 265 -3.68 -27.13 0.08
C THR A 265 -2.97 -27.52 -1.21
N GLY A 266 -1.71 -27.12 -1.37
CA GLY A 266 -0.88 -27.49 -2.52
C GLY A 266 0.59 -27.70 -2.13
N THR A 267 1.26 -28.63 -2.81
CA THR A 267 2.68 -28.91 -2.59
C THR A 267 3.50 -28.97 -3.89
N SER A 268 4.81 -28.78 -3.76
CA SER A 268 5.76 -28.98 -4.84
C SER A 268 5.79 -30.46 -5.26
N GLY A 269 5.77 -30.71 -6.57
CA GLY A 269 5.71 -32.07 -7.11
C GLY A 269 4.34 -32.75 -6.94
N SER A 270 3.30 -32.00 -6.57
CA SER A 270 1.92 -32.48 -6.42
C SER A 270 1.78 -33.67 -5.48
N THR A 271 2.60 -33.71 -4.43
CA THR A 271 2.55 -34.74 -3.40
C THR A 271 1.33 -34.56 -2.49
N SER A 272 0.85 -35.67 -1.91
CA SER A 272 -0.21 -35.68 -0.90
C SER A 272 0.28 -35.28 0.50
N TYR A 273 1.57 -35.00 0.66
CA TYR A 273 2.21 -34.67 1.93
C TYR A 273 3.02 -33.38 1.81
N PHE A 274 3.38 -32.79 2.95
CA PHE A 274 4.37 -31.72 3.04
C PHE A 274 5.35 -31.95 4.20
N ASN A 275 6.48 -31.24 4.14
CA ASN A 275 7.45 -31.21 5.22
C ASN A 275 8.16 -29.85 5.31
N ILE A 276 8.40 -29.41 6.54
CA ILE A 276 9.09 -28.16 6.89
C ILE A 276 9.97 -28.41 8.14
N ALA A 277 11.06 -27.66 8.29
CA ALA A 277 12.00 -27.76 9.40
C ALA A 277 11.47 -27.03 10.65
N GLU A 278 11.23 -25.74 10.50
CA GLU A 278 10.91 -24.83 11.60
C GLU A 278 9.63 -24.06 11.29
N PHE A 279 8.91 -23.67 12.35
CA PHE A 279 7.74 -22.81 12.28
C PHE A 279 7.78 -21.78 13.41
N MET A 280 7.50 -20.52 13.10
CA MET A 280 7.37 -19.46 14.11
C MET A 280 6.14 -18.63 13.83
N PHE A 281 5.51 -18.19 14.92
CA PHE A 281 4.38 -17.30 14.91
C PHE A 281 4.75 -16.01 15.64
N TYR A 282 4.30 -14.87 15.12
CA TYR A 282 4.56 -13.56 15.68
C TYR A 282 3.26 -12.79 15.87
N ASP A 283 3.12 -12.14 17.02
CA ASP A 283 2.18 -11.04 17.17
C ASP A 283 2.77 -9.79 16.51
N VAL A 284 1.93 -9.04 15.79
CA VAL A 284 2.35 -7.84 15.07
C VAL A 284 1.64 -6.61 15.64
N SER A 285 2.43 -5.62 16.04
CA SER A 285 1.92 -4.29 16.38
C SER A 285 1.78 -3.47 15.10
N VAL A 286 0.56 -2.98 14.83
CA VAL A 286 0.26 -2.14 13.66
C VAL A 286 -0.22 -0.79 14.15
N GLU A 287 0.38 0.29 13.62
CA GLU A 287 -0.16 1.63 13.76
C GLU A 287 -1.18 1.87 12.65
N ILE A 288 -2.37 2.30 13.05
CA ILE A 288 -3.45 2.67 12.17
C ILE A 288 -3.51 4.19 12.14
N TYR A 289 -3.29 4.77 10.97
CA TYR A 289 -3.53 6.19 10.73
C TYR A 289 -4.80 6.34 9.92
N ASP A 290 -5.83 6.89 10.56
CA ASP A 290 -7.10 7.23 9.94
C ASP A 290 -7.18 8.76 9.77
N PRO A 291 -7.03 9.28 8.53
CA PRO A 291 -7.10 10.72 8.28
C PRO A 291 -8.46 11.34 8.65
N GLU A 292 -9.53 10.53 8.71
CA GLU A 292 -10.89 10.98 9.00
C GLU A 292 -11.15 11.18 10.50
N THR A 293 -10.35 10.57 11.37
CA THR A 293 -10.54 10.63 12.83
C THR A 293 -9.34 11.14 13.61
N VAL A 294 -8.14 11.17 13.01
CA VAL A 294 -6.92 11.67 13.67
C VAL A 294 -7.14 13.08 14.26
N PRO A 295 -6.66 13.37 15.48
CA PRO A 295 -6.70 14.73 16.02
C PRO A 295 -6.00 15.72 15.08
N LEU A 296 -6.54 16.94 14.99
CA LEU A 296 -5.92 18.04 14.24
C LEU A 296 -5.19 18.93 15.23
N ASP A 297 -3.93 19.23 14.91
CA ASP A 297 -3.12 20.25 15.61
C ASP A 297 -3.66 21.66 15.35
#